data_AF-A0A847A4T5-F1
#
_entry.id   AF-A0A847A4T5-F1
#
_cell.length_a   1.000
_cell.length_b   1.000
_cell.length_c   1.000
_cell.angle_alpha   90.00
_cell.angle_beta   90.00
_cell.angle_gamma   90.00
#
_symmetry.space_group_name_H-M   'P 1'
#
loop_
_entity.id
_entity.type
_entity.pdbx_description
1 polymer ?
#
loop_
_entity_poly.entity_id
_entity_poly.type
_entity_poly.pdbx_seq_one_letter_code
_entity_poly.pdbx_strand_id
1 'polypeptide(L)'
;MAAQALDDSGVSLGSEFARTFPELGVPAQAVRPELPSLVILNEQLARELELDTRQLRRQPGVRFLLGNELPVRAAPVAQIYAGHSSAPYSGVAALVADPSLT
;
A
#
# COMPACT_ATOMS: atom_id res chain seq x y z
N MET A 1 -2.40 8.79 -18.03
CA MET A 1 -1.59 7.77 -18.71
C MET A 1 -1.00 6.73 -17.76
N ALA A 2 -0.52 7.08 -16.54
CA ALA A 2 0.05 6.11 -15.59
C ALA A 2 -0.96 5.09 -15.03
N ALA A 3 -2.19 5.52 -14.73
CA ALA A 3 -3.26 4.65 -14.24
C ALA A 3 -3.64 3.51 -15.20
N GLN A 4 -3.38 3.66 -16.52
CA GLN A 4 -3.67 2.63 -17.52
C GLN A 4 -2.66 1.47 -17.50
N ALA A 5 -1.43 1.72 -17.03
CA ALA A 5 -0.33 0.74 -17.12
C ALA A 5 -0.41 -0.39 -16.07
N LEU A 6 -1.22 -0.24 -15.02
CA LEU A 6 -1.46 -1.26 -14.00
C LEU A 6 -2.76 -2.03 -14.23
N ASP A 7 -3.68 -1.52 -15.06
CA ASP A 7 -4.77 -2.37 -15.58
C ASP A 7 -4.18 -3.48 -16.48
N ASP A 8 -3.08 -3.20 -17.19
CA ASP A 8 -2.37 -4.17 -18.03
C ASP A 8 -1.46 -5.14 -17.23
N SER A 9 -1.21 -4.91 -15.94
CA SER A 9 -0.41 -5.83 -15.10
C SER A 9 -1.24 -6.98 -14.52
N GLY A 10 -2.57 -6.97 -14.72
CA GLY A 10 -3.48 -8.00 -14.23
C GLY A 10 -3.80 -7.93 -12.74
N VAL A 11 -3.35 -6.89 -12.03
CA VAL A 11 -3.49 -6.80 -10.57
C VAL A 11 -4.84 -6.19 -10.18
N SER A 12 -5.75 -7.03 -9.67
CA SER A 12 -7.03 -6.59 -9.10
C SER A 12 -6.95 -6.50 -7.57
N LEU A 13 -7.13 -5.29 -7.02
CA LEU A 13 -7.23 -5.08 -5.57
C LEU A 13 -8.68 -4.90 -5.13
N GLY A 14 -9.06 -5.63 -4.08
CA GLY A 14 -10.32 -5.43 -3.36
C GLY A 14 -10.16 -4.51 -2.16
N SER A 15 -11.25 -3.90 -1.72
CA SER A 15 -11.27 -3.06 -0.52
C SER A 15 -12.38 -3.47 0.44
N GLU A 16 -12.52 -4.79 0.61
CA GLU A 16 -13.56 -5.39 1.46
C GLU A 16 -13.52 -4.77 2.85
N PHE A 17 -12.36 -4.83 3.53
CA PHE A 17 -12.21 -4.33 4.90
C PHE A 17 -12.71 -2.89 5.06
N ALA A 18 -12.30 -2.00 4.15
CA ALA A 18 -12.68 -0.59 4.18
C ALA A 18 -14.18 -0.38 3.94
N ARG A 19 -14.85 -1.27 3.21
CA ARG A 19 -16.30 -1.20 2.96
C ARG A 19 -17.12 -1.82 4.09
N THR A 20 -16.62 -2.90 4.67
CA THR A 20 -17.36 -3.69 5.67
C THR A 20 -17.17 -3.14 7.08
N PHE A 21 -16.03 -2.52 7.35
CA PHE A 21 -15.71 -1.90 8.64
C PHE A 21 -15.22 -0.45 8.45
N PRO A 22 -16.05 0.45 7.86
CA PRO A 22 -15.64 1.83 7.59
C PRO A 22 -15.32 2.62 8.86
N GLU A 23 -15.85 2.23 10.01
CA GLU A 23 -15.56 2.83 11.32
C GLU A 23 -14.21 2.41 11.92
N LEU A 24 -13.59 1.34 11.39
CA LEU A 24 -12.31 0.80 11.86
C LEU A 24 -11.12 1.27 11.01
N GLY A 25 -11.31 2.21 10.10
CA GLY A 25 -10.25 2.76 9.29
C GLY A 25 -10.52 4.18 8.84
N VAL A 26 -9.44 4.90 8.53
CA VAL A 26 -9.52 6.24 7.93
C VAL A 26 -8.85 6.20 6.56
N PRO A 27 -9.36 6.94 5.55
CA PRO A 27 -8.67 7.07 4.27
C PRO A 27 -7.24 7.57 4.48
N ALA A 28 -6.28 6.93 3.81
CA ALA A 28 -4.88 7.27 3.94
C ALA A 28 -4.20 7.22 2.57
N GLN A 29 -3.19 8.07 2.37
CA GLN A 29 -2.37 8.08 1.17
C GLN A 29 -0.93 7.78 1.53
N ALA A 30 -0.26 7.01 0.67
CA ALA A 30 1.16 6.77 0.81
C ALA A 30 1.95 8.04 0.48
N VAL A 31 3.11 8.16 1.13
CA VAL A 31 4.10 9.19 0.77
C VAL A 31 4.61 8.94 -0.65
N ARG A 32 4.88 10.03 -1.39
CA ARG A 32 5.41 10.01 -2.77
C ARG A 32 6.88 10.51 -2.82
N PRO A 33 7.89 9.65 -2.61
CA PRO A 33 9.29 10.03 -2.81
C PRO A 33 9.57 10.44 -4.26
N GLU A 34 10.49 11.38 -4.49
CA GLU A 34 10.77 11.85 -5.86
C GLU A 34 11.43 10.77 -6.74
N LEU A 35 12.44 10.07 -6.21
CA LEU A 35 13.27 9.13 -6.97
C LEU A 35 13.39 7.77 -6.26
N PRO A 36 12.30 6.98 -6.16
CA PRO A 36 12.35 5.68 -5.51
C PRO A 36 13.14 4.68 -6.36
N SER A 37 13.90 3.81 -5.69
CA SER A 37 14.61 2.69 -6.31
C SER A 37 14.27 1.38 -5.59
N LEU A 38 14.18 0.30 -6.36
CA LEU A 38 13.91 -1.04 -5.82
C LEU A 38 15.22 -1.67 -5.36
N VAL A 39 15.34 -1.93 -4.05
CA VAL A 39 16.53 -2.56 -3.47
C VAL A 39 16.49 -4.09 -3.63
N ILE A 40 15.40 -4.71 -3.22
CA ILE A 40 15.16 -6.15 -3.31
C ILE A 40 13.70 -6.43 -3.63
N LEU A 41 13.45 -7.46 -4.44
CA LEU A 41 12.11 -7.98 -4.72
C LEU A 41 12.07 -9.44 -4.32
N ASN A 42 11.11 -9.83 -3.49
CA ASN A 42 10.86 -11.24 -3.22
C ASN A 42 10.16 -11.86 -4.43
N GLU A 43 10.95 -12.38 -5.38
CA GLU A 43 10.42 -12.92 -6.63
C GLU A 43 9.63 -14.22 -6.43
N GLN A 44 9.95 -15.01 -5.40
CA GLN A 44 9.19 -16.20 -5.09
C GLN A 44 7.76 -15.83 -4.70
N LEU A 45 7.61 -14.91 -3.73
CA LEU A 45 6.29 -14.45 -3.31
C LEU A 45 5.54 -13.75 -4.45
N ALA A 46 6.21 -12.95 -5.27
CA ALA A 46 5.58 -12.31 -6.42
C ALA A 46 4.99 -13.34 -7.39
N ARG A 47 5.69 -14.46 -7.65
CA ARG A 47 5.16 -15.56 -8.47
C ARG A 47 4.00 -16.30 -7.80
N GLU A 48 4.08 -16.53 -6.49
CA GLU A 48 2.99 -17.15 -5.70
C GLU A 48 1.71 -16.30 -5.72
N LEU A 49 1.86 -14.97 -5.79
CA LEU A 49 0.76 -14.01 -5.94
C LEU A 49 0.38 -13.74 -7.41
N GLU A 50 0.95 -14.49 -8.36
CA GLU A 50 0.69 -14.36 -9.80
C GLU A 50 1.03 -12.97 -10.38
N LEU A 51 1.99 -12.27 -9.77
CA LEU A 51 2.45 -10.95 -10.19
C LEU A 51 3.63 -11.05 -11.16
N ASP A 52 3.63 -10.23 -12.22
CA ASP A 52 4.76 -10.14 -13.15
C ASP A 52 5.96 -9.43 -12.49
N THR A 53 6.98 -10.20 -12.14
CA THR A 53 8.22 -9.69 -11.54
C THR A 53 8.96 -8.69 -12.43
N ARG A 54 8.85 -8.81 -13.76
CA ARG A 54 9.47 -7.86 -14.69
C ARG A 54 8.77 -6.52 -14.61
N GLN A 55 7.44 -6.51 -14.52
CA GLN A 55 6.65 -5.28 -14.36
C GLN A 55 6.92 -4.61 -13.00
N LEU A 56 6.99 -5.40 -11.92
CA LEU A 56 7.29 -4.88 -10.58
C LEU A 56 8.66 -4.19 -10.47
N ARG A 57 9.61 -4.55 -11.35
CA ARG A 57 10.94 -3.91 -11.42
C ARG A 57 10.95 -2.59 -12.22
N ARG A 58 9.92 -2.28 -12.99
CA ARG A 58 9.81 -1.02 -13.75
C ARG A 58 9.30 0.09 -12.84
N GLN A 59 9.55 1.35 -13.22
CA GLN A 59 9.11 2.50 -12.41
C GLN A 59 7.61 2.48 -12.05
N PRO A 60 6.67 2.16 -12.95
CA PRO A 60 5.26 2.02 -12.59
C PRO A 60 5.01 0.94 -11.51
N GLY A 61 5.69 -0.20 -11.61
CA GLY A 61 5.63 -1.27 -10.62
C GLY A 61 6.21 -0.86 -9.26
N VAL A 62 7.33 -0.14 -9.25
CA VAL A 62 7.90 0.42 -8.01
C VAL A 62 6.94 1.43 -7.37
N ARG A 63 6.28 2.27 -8.18
CA ARG A 63 5.26 3.20 -7.69
C ARG A 63 4.03 2.49 -7.14
N PHE A 64 3.62 1.37 -7.75
CA PHE A 64 2.57 0.50 -7.23
C PHE A 64 2.93 -0.10 -5.88
N LEU A 65 4.15 -0.64 -5.73
CA LEU A 65 4.63 -1.19 -4.45
C LEU A 65 4.70 -0.15 -3.33
N LEU A 66 4.87 1.12 -3.68
CA LEU A 66 4.82 2.24 -2.74
C LEU A 66 3.40 2.77 -2.47
N GLY A 67 2.36 2.20 -3.09
CA GLY A 67 0.99 2.69 -2.95
C GLY A 67 0.70 4.01 -3.69
N ASN A 68 1.55 4.40 -4.64
CA ASN A 68 1.49 5.70 -5.33
C ASN A 68 0.79 5.64 -6.69
N GLU A 69 0.85 4.50 -7.36
CA GLU A 69 0.09 4.23 -8.58
C GLU A 69 -0.72 2.96 -8.30
N LEU A 70 -1.99 3.11 -7.93
CA LEU A 70 -2.86 2.01 -7.55
C LEU A 70 -3.94 1.79 -8.63
N PRO A 71 -4.44 0.56 -8.79
CA PRO A 71 -5.62 0.30 -9.60
C PRO A 71 -6.82 1.12 -9.14
N VAL A 72 -7.71 1.50 -10.05
CA VAL A 72 -8.86 2.40 -9.80
C VAL A 72 -9.73 1.96 -8.61
N ARG A 73 -9.83 0.65 -8.36
CA ARG A 73 -10.70 0.09 -7.30
C ARG A 73 -10.05 0.02 -5.92
N ALA A 74 -8.77 0.40 -5.79
CA ALA A 74 -8.08 0.40 -4.51
C ALA A 74 -8.58 1.57 -3.63
N ALA A 75 -8.99 1.26 -2.41
CA ALA A 75 -9.31 2.24 -1.37
C ALA A 75 -8.34 2.07 -0.17
N PRO A 76 -7.16 2.71 -0.21
CA PRO A 76 -6.19 2.61 0.88
C PRO A 76 -6.72 3.27 2.15
N VAL A 77 -6.57 2.57 3.27
CA VAL A 77 -6.98 3.02 4.61
C VAL A 77 -5.89 2.72 5.63
N ALA A 78 -5.76 3.57 6.64
CA ALA A 78 -5.04 3.26 7.86
C ALA A 78 -6.03 2.64 8.86
N GLN A 79 -5.76 1.40 9.28
CA GLN A 79 -6.62 0.70 10.24
C GLN A 79 -6.37 1.22 11.65
N ILE A 80 -7.46 1.32 12.41
CA ILE A 80 -7.45 1.69 13.81
C ILE A 80 -7.28 0.42 14.64
N TYR A 81 -6.31 0.40 15.55
CA TYR A 81 -6.12 -0.71 16.48
C TYR A 81 -5.75 -0.25 17.89
N ALA A 82 -5.94 -1.15 18.86
CA ALA A 82 -5.49 -1.00 20.23
C ALA A 82 -4.89 -2.33 20.71
N GLY A 83 -3.99 -2.26 21.68
CA GLY A 83 -3.33 -3.44 22.23
C GLY A 83 -2.67 -3.14 23.57
N HIS A 84 -2.35 -4.19 24.32
CA HIS A 84 -1.65 -4.04 25.59
C HIS A 84 -0.15 -3.83 25.33
N SER A 85 0.29 -2.57 25.40
CA SER A 85 1.72 -2.25 25.51
C SER A 85 2.13 -2.18 26.98
N SER A 86 3.32 -2.66 27.33
CA SER A 86 3.91 -2.45 28.67
C SER A 86 4.39 -1.01 28.92
N ALA A 87 4.30 -0.13 27.91
CA ALA A 87 4.54 1.30 28.03
C ALA A 87 3.30 2.03 28.61
N PRO A 88 3.46 3.07 29.45
CA PRO A 88 2.34 3.82 29.99
C PRO A 88 1.55 4.49 28.85
N TYR A 89 0.28 4.08 28.70
CA TYR A 89 -0.71 4.53 27.71
C TYR A 89 -0.20 4.64 26.26
N SER A 90 -0.40 3.59 25.45
CA SER A 90 -0.63 3.78 24.02
C SER A 90 -2.14 3.77 23.79
N GLY A 91 -2.71 4.96 23.57
CA GLY A 91 -4.09 5.09 23.11
C GLY A 91 -4.28 4.42 21.74
N VAL A 92 -5.50 4.51 21.24
CA VAL A 92 -5.88 4.05 19.89
C VAL A 92 -4.86 4.57 18.86
N ALA A 93 -4.21 3.67 18.13
CA ALA A 93 -3.22 4.00 17.12
C ALA A 93 -3.80 3.74 15.73
N ALA A 94 -3.69 4.74 14.86
CA ALA A 94 -3.70 4.54 13.42
C ALA A 94 -2.26 4.71 12.96
N LEU A 95 -1.67 3.66 12.37
CA LEU A 95 -0.35 3.79 11.73
C LEU A 95 -0.53 4.59 10.44
N VAL A 96 -0.41 5.92 10.56
CA VAL A 96 -0.30 6.84 9.43
C VAL A 96 1.17 7.25 9.36
N ALA A 97 1.79 7.04 8.19
CA ALA A 97 3.14 7.55 7.96
C ALA A 97 3.10 9.08 8.06
N ASP A 98 3.80 9.65 9.05
CA ASP A 98 3.91 11.09 9.23
C ASP A 98 4.76 11.68 8.09
N PRO A 99 4.20 12.53 7.22
CA PRO A 99 4.93 13.13 6.11
C PRO A 99 5.97 14.19 6.56
N SER A 100 6.02 14.56 7.85
CA SER A 100 6.98 15.54 8.37
C SER A 100 8.32 14.94 8.86
N LEU A 101 8.53 13.63 8.69
CA LEU A 101 9.77 12.92 9.07
C LEU A 101 10.73 12.64 7.90
N THR A 102 10.68 13.41 6.81
CA THR A 102 11.66 13.37 5.71
C THR A 102 12.17 14.76 5.35
#